data_AF-A0A9X3K116-F1
#
_entry.id   AF-A0A9X3K116-F1
#
_cell.length_a   1.000
_cell.length_b   1.000
_cell.length_c   1.000
_cell.angle_alpha   90.00
_cell.angle_beta   90.00
_cell.angle_gamma   90.00
#
_symmetry.space_group_name_H-M   'P 1'
#
loop_
_entity.id
_entity.type
_entity.pdbx_description
1 polymer ?
#
loop_
_entity_poly.entity_id
_entity_poly.type
_entity_poly.pdbx_seq_one_letter_code
_entity_poly.pdbx_strand_id
1 'polypeptide(L)'
;MTPTRAFLNRDRAISSKSVLGAPRPEFGPPDSAIDIKFENGRPSYRPNEVQKDVIKEHLVARGLPTKQVDELKFVSGLDDDAGIPTWLGYHGGGEAVTQGSTVYVNPEKFIDYAGFYSQDPFEEAYHSADFAASGGASFYSPYIAGIVGGGLSGKGVYQGIPSEAFAKGAAKEMYRSYRYRAGDEGK
;
A
#
# COMPACT_ATOMS: atom_id res chain seq x y z
N MET A 1 53.40 27.81 -1.81
CA MET A 1 52.33 28.32 -0.90
C MET A 1 51.12 27.43 -1.07
N THR A 2 50.83 26.60 -0.07
CA THR A 2 49.54 25.91 0.08
C THR A 2 48.72 26.73 1.07
N PRO A 3 47.38 26.79 0.90
CA PRO A 3 46.60 26.16 1.96
C PRO A 3 45.43 25.30 1.47
N THR A 4 45.25 24.23 2.23
CA THR A 4 44.17 23.27 2.38
C THR A 4 42.76 23.88 2.47
N ARG A 5 41.77 23.27 1.79
CA ARG A 5 40.37 23.15 2.25
C ARG A 5 39.84 21.80 1.77
N ALA A 6 39.91 20.77 2.62
CA ALA A 6 38.86 20.37 3.57
C ALA A 6 37.62 19.79 2.87
N PHE A 7 37.59 18.45 2.85
CA PHE A 7 36.38 17.64 2.86
C PHE A 7 35.40 18.18 3.91
N LEU A 8 34.11 18.25 3.57
CA LEU A 8 33.05 18.24 4.56
C LEU A 8 31.78 17.61 3.98
N ASN A 9 31.52 16.41 4.50
CA ASN A 9 30.23 15.74 4.57
C ASN A 9 29.06 16.72 4.67
N ARG A 10 28.03 16.49 3.87
CA ARG A 10 26.65 16.71 4.30
C ARG A 10 25.80 15.51 3.90
N ASP A 11 25.90 14.48 4.73
CA ASP A 11 24.74 13.69 5.12
C ASP A 11 23.61 14.66 5.50
N ARG A 12 22.72 14.95 4.56
CA ARG A 12 21.40 15.46 4.90
C ARG A 12 20.53 14.26 5.19
N ALA A 13 20.66 13.77 6.42
CA ALA A 13 19.58 13.10 7.12
C ALA A 13 18.32 13.96 6.94
N ILE A 14 17.35 13.43 6.21
CA ILE A 14 16.02 14.03 6.10
C ILE A 14 15.42 13.92 7.50
N SER A 15 15.49 15.03 8.23
CA SER A 15 14.90 15.18 9.56
C SER A 15 13.39 14.98 9.45
N SER A 16 12.92 13.96 10.14
CA SER A 16 11.53 13.53 10.31
C SER A 16 10.72 14.52 11.16
N LYS A 17 10.67 15.80 10.77
CA LYS A 17 9.81 16.79 11.43
C LYS A 17 8.67 17.25 10.53
N SER A 18 7.49 16.77 10.94
CA SER A 18 6.16 17.36 10.77
C SER A 18 5.71 17.72 9.35
N VAL A 19 5.12 16.73 8.67
CA VAL A 19 3.94 16.99 7.84
C VAL A 19 2.74 16.76 8.77
N LEU A 20 2.18 17.84 9.31
CA LEU A 20 1.07 17.86 10.27
C LEU A 20 -0.26 18.06 9.53
N GLY A 21 -1.26 17.26 9.85
CA GLY A 21 -2.65 17.49 9.40
C GLY A 21 -3.69 16.53 9.96
N ALA A 22 -3.33 15.30 10.31
CA ALA A 22 -4.23 14.36 11.00
C ALA A 22 -3.60 13.90 12.32
N PRO A 23 -4.40 13.70 13.40
CA PRO A 23 -3.92 13.01 14.58
C PRO A 23 -3.47 11.61 14.15
N ARG A 24 -2.17 11.34 14.27
CA ARG A 24 -1.64 9.99 14.08
C ARG A 24 -2.33 9.11 15.13
N PRO A 25 -2.87 7.93 14.76
CA PRO A 25 -3.18 6.95 15.79
C PRO A 25 -1.89 6.70 16.59
N GLU A 26 -1.98 6.60 17.92
CA GLU A 26 -0.84 6.41 18.86
C GLU A 26 -0.12 5.05 18.68
N PHE A 27 -0.26 4.45 17.52
CA PHE A 27 -0.36 3.02 17.35
C PHE A 27 0.29 2.59 16.04
N GLY A 28 1.52 2.12 16.17
CA GLY A 28 2.38 1.52 15.16
C GLY A 28 3.46 0.70 15.88
N PRO A 29 4.25 -0.14 15.18
CA PRO A 29 5.41 -0.75 15.82
C PRO A 29 6.28 0.35 16.48
N PRO A 30 6.86 0.09 17.65
CA PRO A 30 7.51 1.11 18.47
C PRO A 30 8.67 1.73 17.73
N ASP A 31 8.53 2.96 17.20
CA ASP A 31 9.57 3.82 16.60
C ASP A 31 10.67 3.10 15.78
N SER A 32 10.40 1.90 15.25
CA SER A 32 11.28 1.23 14.33
C SER A 32 11.08 1.98 13.03
N ALA A 33 11.98 2.91 12.74
CA ALA A 33 11.96 3.75 11.56
C ALA A 33 11.46 2.93 10.37
N ILE A 34 10.30 3.31 9.82
CA ILE A 34 9.78 2.70 8.60
C ILE A 34 10.92 2.75 7.58
N ASP A 35 11.38 1.59 7.09
CA ASP A 35 12.50 1.47 6.15
C ASP A 35 12.05 1.95 4.76
N ILE A 36 11.87 3.27 4.64
CA ILE A 36 11.51 3.93 3.40
C ILE A 36 12.76 4.06 2.55
N LYS A 37 12.71 3.47 1.35
CA LYS A 37 13.77 3.55 0.34
C LYS A 37 13.33 4.47 -0.78
N PHE A 38 14.30 4.97 -1.55
CA PHE A 38 14.01 5.70 -2.78
C PHE A 38 14.25 4.79 -3.99
N GLU A 39 13.19 4.43 -4.70
CA GLU A 39 13.23 3.69 -5.98
C GLU A 39 12.80 4.68 -7.07
N ASN A 40 13.60 4.86 -8.13
CA ASN A 40 13.31 5.79 -9.24
C ASN A 40 12.95 7.23 -8.80
N GLY A 41 13.61 7.72 -7.75
CA GLY A 41 13.38 9.06 -7.20
C GLY A 41 12.13 9.19 -6.33
N ARG A 42 11.43 8.09 -6.03
CA ARG A 42 10.18 8.09 -5.24
C ARG A 42 10.34 7.32 -3.94
N PRO A 43 9.72 7.78 -2.84
CA PRO A 43 9.58 6.98 -1.63
C PRO A 43 8.90 5.65 -1.94
N SER A 44 9.46 4.58 -1.40
CA SER A 44 9.00 3.21 -1.55
C SER A 44 9.17 2.45 -0.24
N TYR A 45 8.30 1.49 0.00
CA TYR A 45 8.32 0.65 1.18
C TYR A 45 8.03 -0.80 0.82
N ARG A 46 8.74 -1.73 1.45
CA ARG A 46 8.48 -3.16 1.33
C ARG A 46 8.06 -3.69 2.70
N PRO A 47 6.98 -4.48 2.77
CA PRO A 47 6.54 -5.03 4.03
C PRO A 47 7.64 -5.83 4.73
N ASN A 48 7.69 -5.73 6.06
CA ASN A 48 8.58 -6.55 6.87
C ASN A 48 8.03 -7.98 7.02
N GLU A 49 8.83 -8.88 7.60
CA GLU A 49 8.47 -10.30 7.71
C GLU A 49 7.18 -10.53 8.52
N VAL A 50 6.93 -9.76 9.60
CA VAL A 50 5.69 -9.88 10.39
C VAL A 50 4.46 -9.51 9.55
N GLN A 51 4.54 -8.42 8.78
CA GLN A 51 3.46 -8.01 7.89
C GLN A 51 3.22 -9.04 6.78
N LYS A 52 4.30 -9.53 6.16
CA LYS A 52 4.22 -10.57 5.13
C LYS A 52 3.58 -11.84 5.68
N ASP A 53 3.97 -12.30 6.86
CA ASP A 53 3.45 -13.52 7.47
C ASP A 53 1.94 -13.42 7.73
N VAL A 54 1.49 -12.28 8.28
CA VAL A 54 0.05 -12.03 8.48
C VAL A 54 -0.70 -12.03 7.16
N ILE A 55 -0.19 -11.32 6.14
CA ILE A 55 -0.82 -11.28 4.83
C ILE A 55 -0.91 -12.72 4.26
N LYS A 56 0.21 -13.44 4.20
CA LYS A 56 0.29 -14.78 3.63
C LYS A 56 -0.64 -15.76 4.31
N GLU A 57 -0.70 -15.76 5.64
CA GLU A 57 -1.60 -16.64 6.41
C GLU A 57 -3.07 -16.42 6.05
N HIS A 58 -3.50 -15.16 6.02
CA HIS A 58 -4.89 -14.83 5.69
C HIS A 58 -5.22 -15.10 4.21
N LEU A 59 -4.26 -14.97 3.30
CA LEU A 59 -4.42 -15.33 1.89
C LEU A 59 -4.52 -16.85 1.70
N VAL A 60 -3.67 -17.64 2.37
CA VAL A 60 -3.72 -19.11 2.34
C VAL A 60 -5.07 -19.62 2.84
N ALA A 61 -5.56 -19.07 3.96
CA ALA A 61 -6.88 -19.43 4.51
C ALA A 61 -8.05 -19.16 3.54
N ARG A 62 -7.83 -18.32 2.51
CA ARG A 62 -8.80 -17.94 1.48
C ARG A 62 -8.53 -18.59 0.12
N GLY A 63 -7.53 -19.47 0.03
CA GLY A 63 -7.16 -20.13 -1.23
C GLY A 63 -6.52 -19.19 -2.26
N LEU A 64 -5.94 -18.07 -1.83
CA LEU A 64 -5.27 -17.12 -2.71
C LEU A 64 -3.76 -17.37 -2.79
N PRO A 65 -3.12 -17.02 -3.92
CA PRO A 65 -1.67 -17.13 -4.06
C PRO A 65 -0.96 -16.20 -3.07
N THR A 66 0.26 -16.58 -2.69
CA THR A 66 1.08 -15.81 -1.72
C THR A 66 2.43 -15.36 -2.26
N LYS A 67 2.86 -15.88 -3.40
CA LYS A 67 4.20 -15.62 -3.96
C LYS A 67 4.43 -14.12 -4.20
N GLN A 68 3.40 -13.40 -4.64
CA GLN A 68 3.46 -11.96 -4.88
C GLN A 68 3.71 -11.13 -3.62
N VAL A 69 3.42 -11.67 -2.43
CA VAL A 69 3.65 -10.96 -1.15
C VAL A 69 5.15 -10.76 -0.89
N ASP A 70 6.00 -11.67 -1.39
CA ASP A 70 7.46 -11.54 -1.26
C ASP A 70 8.03 -10.37 -2.07
N GLU A 71 7.36 -10.02 -3.16
CA GLU A 71 7.74 -8.94 -4.08
C GLU A 71 6.97 -7.65 -3.79
N LEU A 72 5.97 -7.69 -2.89
CA LEU A 72 5.06 -6.60 -2.60
C LEU A 72 5.82 -5.32 -2.23
N LYS A 73 5.47 -4.23 -2.89
CA LYS A 73 6.02 -2.90 -2.62
C LYS A 73 4.95 -1.82 -2.72
N PHE A 74 5.07 -0.82 -1.88
CA PHE A 74 4.26 0.40 -1.90
C PHE A 74 5.13 1.53 -2.43
N VAL A 75 4.64 2.29 -3.39
CA VAL A 75 5.37 3.38 -4.06
C VAL A 75 4.56 4.66 -4.00
N SER A 76 5.22 5.77 -3.68
CA SER A 76 4.61 7.10 -3.64
C SER A 76 4.43 7.68 -5.05
N GLY A 77 3.18 7.72 -5.50
CA GLY A 77 2.78 8.15 -6.85
C GLY A 77 3.07 7.13 -7.94
N LEU A 78 2.56 7.39 -9.14
CA LEU A 78 2.78 6.56 -10.32
C LEU A 78 4.22 6.67 -10.85
N ASP A 79 4.76 5.55 -11.32
CA ASP A 79 6.00 5.49 -12.10
C ASP A 79 5.73 5.18 -13.59
N ASP A 80 6.80 5.09 -14.38
CA ASP A 80 6.71 4.85 -15.83
C ASP A 80 6.23 3.42 -16.17
N ASP A 81 6.22 2.51 -15.19
CA ASP A 81 5.77 1.13 -15.33
C ASP A 81 4.26 0.98 -15.06
N ALA A 82 3.58 2.05 -14.62
CA ALA A 82 2.14 2.05 -14.39
C ALA A 82 1.37 1.96 -15.73
N GLY A 83 0.60 0.88 -15.88
CA GLY A 83 -0.25 0.67 -17.04
C GLY A 83 -1.44 1.62 -17.08
N ILE A 84 -2.10 1.70 -18.25
CA ILE A 84 -3.27 2.56 -18.48
C ILE A 84 -4.38 2.35 -17.43
N PRO A 85 -4.78 1.10 -17.08
CA PRO A 85 -5.83 0.89 -16.08
C PRO A 85 -5.45 1.44 -14.70
N THR A 86 -4.19 1.24 -14.29
CA THR A 86 -3.64 1.76 -13.03
C THR A 86 -3.64 3.28 -13.02
N TRP A 87 -3.21 3.90 -14.11
CA TRP A 87 -3.22 5.35 -14.27
C TRP A 87 -4.64 5.93 -14.13
N LEU A 88 -5.63 5.29 -14.76
CA LEU A 88 -7.04 5.69 -14.67
C LEU A 88 -7.60 5.52 -13.26
N GLY A 89 -7.33 4.38 -12.61
CA GLY A 89 -7.77 4.15 -11.24
C GLY A 89 -7.18 5.18 -10.27
N TYR A 90 -5.91 5.51 -10.45
CA TYR A 90 -5.19 6.44 -9.58
C TYR A 90 -5.75 7.86 -9.70
N HIS A 91 -5.96 8.35 -10.92
CA HIS A 91 -6.59 9.66 -11.15
C HIS A 91 -8.11 9.66 -10.94
N GLY A 92 -8.73 8.49 -10.82
CA GLY A 92 -10.15 8.32 -10.49
C GLY A 92 -10.49 8.61 -9.02
N GLY A 93 -9.50 8.95 -8.19
CA GLY A 93 -9.68 9.31 -6.78
C GLY A 93 -9.42 8.18 -5.79
N GLY A 94 -8.83 7.06 -6.22
CA GLY A 94 -8.35 6.02 -5.32
C GLY A 94 -7.20 6.53 -4.44
N GLU A 95 -7.17 6.15 -3.16
CA GLU A 95 -6.06 6.50 -2.26
C GLU A 95 -4.79 5.70 -2.58
N ALA A 96 -4.98 4.48 -3.07
CA ALA A 96 -3.96 3.60 -3.62
C ALA A 96 -4.54 2.77 -4.76
N VAL A 97 -3.68 2.25 -5.63
CA VAL A 97 -4.06 1.34 -6.71
C VAL A 97 -3.00 0.26 -6.89
N THR A 98 -3.43 -0.99 -6.87
CA THR A 98 -2.55 -2.14 -7.09
C THR A 98 -2.39 -2.49 -8.58
N GLN A 99 -1.15 -2.79 -8.98
CA GLN A 99 -0.76 -3.44 -10.23
C GLN A 99 0.26 -4.54 -9.93
N GLY A 100 -0.15 -5.81 -10.05
CA GLY A 100 0.72 -6.94 -9.70
C GLY A 100 1.15 -6.87 -8.23
N SER A 101 2.46 -6.89 -7.98
CA SER A 101 3.07 -6.74 -6.65
C SER A 101 3.40 -5.29 -6.28
N THR A 102 2.99 -4.31 -7.09
CA THR A 102 3.23 -2.88 -6.82
C THR A 102 1.92 -2.17 -6.46
N VAL A 103 1.93 -1.46 -5.34
CA VAL A 103 0.83 -0.62 -4.87
C VAL A 103 1.25 0.84 -5.01
N TYR A 104 0.57 1.57 -5.88
CA TYR A 104 0.80 2.99 -6.10
C TYR A 104 -0.08 3.79 -5.16
N VAL A 105 0.53 4.51 -4.21
CA VAL A 105 -0.17 5.23 -3.15
C VAL A 105 -0.12 6.73 -3.41
N ASN A 106 -1.20 7.45 -3.14
CA ASN A 106 -1.18 8.91 -3.10
C ASN A 106 -0.09 9.40 -2.13
N PRO A 107 0.79 10.35 -2.53
CA PRO A 107 1.91 10.78 -1.70
C PRO A 107 1.51 11.20 -0.28
N GLU A 108 0.33 11.80 -0.13
CA GLU A 108 -0.21 12.24 1.17
C GLU A 108 -0.57 11.08 2.11
N LYS A 109 -0.91 9.91 1.57
CA LYS A 109 -1.25 8.70 2.34
C LYS A 109 -0.10 7.71 2.47
N PHE A 110 1.03 7.96 1.79
CA PHE A 110 2.13 7.00 1.70
C PHE A 110 2.66 6.55 3.07
N ILE A 111 2.80 7.47 4.03
CA ILE A 111 3.29 7.14 5.37
C ILE A 111 2.32 6.21 6.12
N ASP A 112 1.01 6.45 5.99
CA ASP A 112 -0.01 5.59 6.62
C ASP A 112 0.04 4.18 6.03
N TYR A 113 0.23 4.10 4.71
CA TYR A 113 0.35 2.83 4.01
C TYR A 113 1.63 2.08 4.37
N ALA A 114 2.78 2.76 4.32
CA ALA A 114 4.07 2.18 4.67
C ALA A 114 4.15 1.78 6.15
N GLY A 115 3.45 2.51 7.03
CA GLY A 115 3.36 2.21 8.46
C GLY A 115 2.41 1.06 8.79
N PHE A 116 1.56 0.64 7.85
CA PHE A 116 0.47 -0.31 8.11
C PHE A 116 -0.42 0.16 9.30
N TYR A 117 -0.73 1.47 9.34
CA TYR A 117 -1.49 2.12 10.42
C TYR A 117 -3.01 2.00 10.27
N SER A 118 -3.49 1.49 9.14
CA SER A 118 -4.89 1.20 8.88
C SER A 118 -5.03 -0.19 8.24
N GLN A 119 -6.27 -0.58 7.95
CA GLN A 119 -6.57 -1.80 7.22
C GLN A 119 -6.24 -1.68 5.72
N ASP A 120 -6.18 -0.47 5.16
CA ASP A 120 -6.10 -0.24 3.71
C ASP A 120 -4.86 -0.85 3.03
N PRO A 121 -3.66 -0.88 3.67
CA PRO A 121 -2.49 -1.56 3.10
C PRO A 121 -2.67 -3.07 2.98
N PHE A 122 -3.46 -3.67 3.87
CA PHE A 122 -3.82 -5.09 3.80
C PHE A 122 -4.85 -5.36 2.69
N GLU A 123 -5.73 -4.40 2.43
CA GLU A 123 -6.66 -4.45 1.29
C GLU A 123 -5.91 -4.46 -0.03
N GLU A 124 -4.92 -3.58 -0.21
CA GLU A 124 -4.09 -3.58 -1.42
C GLU A 124 -3.20 -4.84 -1.52
N ALA A 125 -2.71 -5.37 -0.39
CA ALA A 125 -2.02 -6.66 -0.38
C ALA A 125 -2.93 -7.82 -0.83
N TYR A 126 -4.22 -7.76 -0.48
CA TYR A 126 -5.22 -8.70 -0.98
C TYR A 126 -5.47 -8.52 -2.48
N HIS A 127 -5.61 -7.28 -2.95
CA HIS A 127 -5.75 -6.97 -4.38
C HIS A 127 -4.55 -7.45 -5.19
N SER A 128 -3.34 -7.41 -4.63
CA SER A 128 -2.15 -7.98 -5.27
C SER A 128 -2.28 -9.49 -5.48
N ALA A 129 -2.83 -10.21 -4.49
CA ALA A 129 -3.11 -11.63 -4.59
C ALA A 129 -4.20 -11.95 -5.61
N ASP A 130 -5.27 -11.16 -5.62
CA ASP A 130 -6.36 -11.30 -6.58
C ASP A 130 -5.89 -11.01 -8.01
N PHE A 131 -5.05 -9.99 -8.20
CA PHE A 131 -4.40 -9.68 -9.47
C PHE A 131 -3.60 -10.89 -10.00
N ALA A 132 -2.81 -11.53 -9.13
CA ALA A 132 -2.02 -12.70 -9.47
C ALA A 132 -2.90 -13.92 -9.79
N ALA A 133 -3.99 -14.14 -9.05
CA ALA A 133 -4.93 -15.23 -9.29
C ALA A 133 -5.70 -15.05 -10.61
N SER A 134 -6.06 -13.81 -10.92
CA SER A 134 -6.90 -13.45 -12.05
C SER A 134 -6.12 -13.35 -13.37
N GLY A 135 -4.79 -13.18 -13.33
CA GLY A 135 -3.96 -12.98 -14.53
C GLY A 135 -3.93 -11.53 -15.03
N GLY A 136 -4.13 -10.57 -14.11
CA GLY A 136 -3.96 -9.12 -14.32
C GLY A 136 -5.07 -8.41 -15.10
N ALA A 137 -5.41 -8.84 -16.32
CA ALA A 137 -6.38 -8.12 -17.16
C ALA A 137 -7.83 -8.20 -16.64
N SER A 138 -8.21 -9.38 -16.13
CA SER A 138 -9.51 -9.64 -15.51
C SER A 138 -9.69 -8.94 -14.16
N PHE A 139 -8.60 -8.63 -13.45
CA PHE A 139 -8.65 -7.87 -12.20
C PHE A 139 -9.28 -6.49 -12.39
N TYR A 140 -8.92 -5.77 -13.46
CA TYR A 140 -9.52 -4.45 -13.74
C TYR A 140 -10.90 -4.51 -14.39
N SER A 141 -11.33 -5.67 -14.88
CA SER A 141 -12.61 -5.83 -15.59
C SER A 141 -13.83 -5.35 -14.78
N PRO A 142 -14.01 -5.71 -13.49
CA PRO A 142 -15.13 -5.19 -12.70
C PRO A 142 -15.05 -3.67 -12.46
N TYR A 143 -13.86 -3.10 -12.31
CA TYR A 143 -13.67 -1.67 -12.13
C TYR A 143 -13.99 -0.88 -13.41
N ILE A 144 -13.54 -1.38 -14.57
CA ILE A 144 -13.86 -0.82 -15.88
C ILE A 144 -15.37 -0.94 -16.15
N ALA A 145 -15.97 -2.10 -15.88
CA ALA A 145 -17.41 -2.31 -16.03
C ALA A 145 -18.22 -1.38 -15.10
N GLY A 146 -17.72 -1.11 -13.90
CA GLY A 146 -18.30 -0.15 -12.98
C GLY A 146 -18.19 1.31 -13.47
N ILE A 147 -17.08 1.69 -14.12
CA ILE A 147 -16.93 3.01 -14.76
C ILE A 147 -17.91 3.15 -15.94
N VAL A 148 -18.05 2.11 -16.77
CA VAL A 148 -18.94 2.10 -17.94
C VAL A 148 -20.42 2.03 -17.55
N GLY A 149 -20.76 1.23 -16.52
CA GLY A 149 -22.14 1.08 -16.03
C GLY A 149 -22.57 2.17 -15.03
N GLY A 150 -21.63 2.84 -14.37
CA GLY A 150 -21.85 3.82 -13.30
C GLY A 150 -22.17 5.25 -13.76
N GLY A 151 -22.20 5.51 -15.07
CA GLY A 151 -22.61 6.81 -15.64
C GLY A 151 -24.05 7.23 -15.32
N LEU A 152 -24.86 6.40 -14.66
CA LEU A 152 -26.27 6.67 -14.35
C LEU A 152 -26.63 6.76 -12.85
N SER A 153 -25.75 6.47 -11.88
CA SER A 153 -26.16 6.38 -10.45
C SER A 153 -25.46 7.28 -9.45
N GLY A 154 -24.43 8.05 -9.84
CA GLY A 154 -23.92 9.19 -9.06
C GLY A 154 -23.37 8.88 -7.64
N LYS A 155 -23.22 7.62 -7.24
CA LYS A 155 -22.58 7.21 -5.97
C LYS A 155 -21.74 5.95 -6.18
N GLY A 156 -20.42 6.15 -6.19
CA GLY A 156 -19.40 5.17 -5.80
C GLY A 156 -19.35 3.87 -6.59
N VAL A 157 -18.72 3.90 -7.77
CA VAL A 157 -18.34 2.73 -8.58
C VAL A 157 -17.62 1.63 -7.75
N TYR A 158 -16.98 2.02 -6.64
CA TYR A 158 -16.19 1.17 -5.75
C TYR A 158 -17.01 0.31 -4.76
N GLN A 159 -18.23 0.71 -4.38
CA GLN A 159 -19.01 0.04 -3.30
C GLN A 159 -19.89 -1.12 -3.78
N GLY A 160 -20.02 -1.32 -5.09
CA GLY A 160 -20.87 -2.35 -5.69
C GLY A 160 -20.16 -3.62 -6.17
N ILE A 161 -18.83 -3.68 -6.04
CA ILE A 161 -18.03 -4.79 -6.57
C ILE A 161 -17.86 -5.85 -5.47
N PRO A 162 -18.29 -7.11 -5.68
CA PRO A 162 -18.15 -8.16 -4.66
C PRO A 162 -16.69 -8.40 -4.23
N SER A 163 -15.73 -8.32 -5.15
CA SER A 163 -14.30 -8.50 -4.82
C SER A 163 -13.80 -7.46 -3.83
N GLU A 164 -14.23 -6.20 -3.97
CA GLU A 164 -13.95 -5.10 -3.04
C GLU A 164 -14.48 -5.38 -1.63
N ALA A 165 -15.67 -5.96 -1.52
CA ALA A 165 -16.25 -6.33 -0.23
C ALA A 165 -15.46 -7.46 0.45
N PHE A 166 -15.01 -8.47 -0.32
CA PHE A 166 -14.15 -9.53 0.19
C PHE A 166 -12.78 -9.00 0.62
N ALA A 167 -12.18 -8.11 -0.17
CA ALA A 167 -10.91 -7.47 0.14
C ALA A 167 -10.99 -6.66 1.43
N LYS A 168 -12.00 -5.79 1.58
CA LYS A 168 -12.25 -5.02 2.82
C LYS A 168 -12.44 -5.91 4.04
N GLY A 169 -13.21 -7.00 3.90
CA GLY A 169 -13.41 -7.97 4.96
C GLY A 169 -12.11 -8.65 5.39
N ALA A 170 -11.32 -9.11 4.41
CA ALA A 170 -10.03 -9.74 4.65
C ALA A 170 -9.03 -8.76 5.30
N ALA A 171 -8.96 -7.53 4.79
CA ALA A 171 -8.08 -6.47 5.28
C ALA A 171 -8.33 -6.15 6.75
N LYS A 172 -9.61 -6.07 7.15
CA LYS A 172 -10.00 -5.84 8.55
C LYS A 172 -9.52 -6.97 9.48
N GLU A 173 -9.61 -8.21 9.04
CA GLU A 173 -9.11 -9.36 9.81
C GLU A 173 -7.59 -9.39 9.88
N MET A 174 -6.91 -9.16 8.75
CA MET A 174 -5.44 -9.07 8.69
C MET A 174 -4.92 -7.97 9.61
N TYR A 175 -5.54 -6.78 9.58
CA TYR A 175 -5.14 -5.66 10.44
C TYR A 175 -5.26 -6.02 11.92
N ARG A 176 -6.35 -6.67 12.32
CA ARG A 176 -6.54 -7.13 13.71
C ARG A 176 -5.47 -8.14 14.13
N SER A 177 -5.17 -9.12 13.28
CA SER A 177 -4.11 -10.11 13.53
C SER A 177 -2.72 -9.46 13.63
N TYR A 178 -2.44 -8.50 12.75
CA TYR A 178 -1.19 -7.74 12.76
C TYR A 178 -1.03 -6.94 14.06
N ARG A 179 -2.07 -6.22 14.49
CA ARG A 179 -2.07 -5.47 15.76
C ARG A 179 -1.74 -6.40 16.93
N TYR A 180 -2.41 -7.55 17.03
CA TYR A 180 -2.15 -8.53 18.08
C TYR A 180 -0.68 -9.03 18.08
N ARG A 181 -0.12 -9.34 16.90
CA ARG A 181 1.28 -9.80 16.77
C ARG A 181 2.31 -8.71 17.03
N ALA A 182 1.98 -7.46 16.71
CA ALA A 182 2.85 -6.31 16.95
C ALA A 182 2.93 -5.92 18.45
N GLY A 183 2.29 -6.68 19.35
CA GLY A 183 2.33 -6.45 20.79
C GLY A 183 1.17 -5.59 21.32
N ASP A 184 0.11 -5.42 20.54
CA ASP A 184 -1.12 -4.73 20.95
C ASP A 184 -2.07 -5.74 21.61
N GLU A 185 -1.81 -6.09 22.87
CA GLU A 185 -2.82 -6.72 23.71
C GLU A 185 -3.96 -5.71 23.90
N GLY A 186 -5.06 -5.92 23.17
CA GLY A 186 -6.28 -5.14 23.33
C GLY A 186 -6.63 -4.98 24.81
N LYS A 187 -6.54 -3.73 25.29
CA LYS A 187 -7.18 -3.26 26.50
C LYS A 187 -8.33 -2.35 26.12
#